data_AF-A0A9E1R5S1-F1
#
_entry.id   AF-A0A9E1R5S1-F1
#
_cell.length_a   1.000
_cell.length_b   1.000
_cell.length_c   1.000
_cell.angle_alpha   90.00
_cell.angle_beta   90.00
_cell.angle_gamma   90.00
#
_symmetry.space_group_name_H-M   'P 1'
#
loop_
_entity.id
_entity.type
_entity.pdbx_description
1 polymer ?
#
loop_
_entity_poly.entity_id
_entity_poly.type
_entity_poly.pdbx_seq_one_letter_code
_entity_poly.pdbx_strand_id
1 'polypeptide(L)'
;PTVDTSNPFVARDIPTADESFVVIRFRDPAKFDIDFPYLLSMIHDSFISRRNTIVVPGGKMGLAMELILAPIIDAIMKKKYESQRSDDLPKT
;
A
#
# COMPACT_ATOMS: atom_id res chain seq x y z
N PRO A 1 -9.93 -5.72 12.12
CA PRO A 1 -10.21 -5.23 13.49
C PRO A 1 -9.52 -6.12 14.51
N THR A 2 -8.98 -5.53 15.57
CA THR A 2 -8.34 -6.24 16.70
C THR A 2 -9.22 -6.25 17.94
N VAL A 3 -10.42 -5.66 17.85
CA VAL A 3 -11.47 -5.66 18.87
C VAL A 3 -12.54 -6.71 18.55
N ASP A 4 -13.42 -6.99 19.51
CA ASP A 4 -14.51 -7.93 19.32
C ASP A 4 -15.51 -7.40 18.28
N THR A 5 -15.50 -8.04 17.12
CA THR A 5 -16.45 -7.82 16.03
C THR A 5 -17.23 -9.10 15.71
N SER A 6 -17.36 -10.02 16.67
CA SER A 6 -18.06 -11.31 16.48
C SER A 6 -19.55 -11.13 16.19
N ASN A 7 -20.18 -10.09 16.75
CA ASN A 7 -21.56 -9.71 16.48
C ASN A 7 -21.66 -8.26 15.97
N PRO A 8 -21.73 -8.04 14.64
CA PRO A 8 -21.77 -6.71 14.07
C PRO A 8 -23.12 -5.98 14.28
N PHE A 9 -24.18 -6.67 14.71
CA PHE A 9 -25.51 -6.07 14.92
C PHE A 9 -25.68 -5.42 16.29
N VAL A 10 -24.80 -5.76 17.25
CA VAL A 10 -24.80 -5.22 18.61
C VAL A 10 -23.60 -4.29 18.85
N ALA A 11 -22.66 -4.23 17.89
CA ALA A 11 -21.53 -3.32 17.92
C ALA A 11 -22.02 -1.87 18.01
N ARG A 12 -21.57 -1.16 19.05
CA ARG A 12 -22.00 0.22 19.31
C ARG A 12 -21.24 1.22 18.47
N ASP A 13 -19.95 0.97 18.27
CA ASP A 13 -19.02 1.88 17.61
C ASP A 13 -18.24 1.16 16.51
N ILE A 14 -17.86 1.92 15.49
CA ILE A 14 -16.97 1.42 14.42
C ILE A 14 -15.55 1.35 14.98
N PRO A 15 -14.83 0.22 14.85
CA PRO A 15 -13.45 0.12 15.27
C PRO A 15 -12.60 1.24 14.65
N THR A 16 -11.86 1.94 15.51
CA THR A 16 -10.96 3.00 15.09
C THR A 16 -9.74 2.44 14.33
N ALA A 17 -8.95 3.33 13.75
CA ALA A 17 -7.73 2.94 13.03
C ALA A 17 -6.74 2.20 13.95
N ASP A 18 -6.61 2.62 15.21
CA ASP A 18 -5.73 2.00 16.20
C ASP A 18 -6.24 0.64 16.69
N GLU A 19 -7.52 0.34 16.45
CA GLU A 19 -8.17 -0.95 16.73
C GLU A 19 -8.21 -1.87 15.50
N SER A 20 -7.27 -1.67 14.58
CA SER A 20 -7.21 -2.43 13.35
C SER A 20 -5.78 -2.62 12.84
N PHE A 21 -5.61 -3.69 12.06
CA PHE A 21 -4.44 -3.88 11.20
C PHE A 21 -4.90 -3.85 9.75
N VAL A 22 -4.03 -3.33 8.88
CA VAL A 22 -4.17 -3.34 7.43
C VAL A 22 -3.20 -4.37 6.86
N VAL A 23 -3.73 -5.29 6.07
CA VAL A 23 -2.94 -6.32 5.39
C VAL A 23 -2.71 -5.90 3.95
N ILE A 24 -1.48 -5.61 3.58
CA ILE A 24 -1.11 -5.16 2.23
C ILE A 24 -0.45 -6.33 1.51
N ARG A 25 -1.15 -6.86 0.50
CA ARG A 25 -0.67 -7.99 -0.31
C ARG A 25 -0.23 -7.51 -1.69
N PHE A 26 1.03 -7.78 -2.02
CA PHE A 26 1.57 -7.57 -3.35
C PHE A 26 1.30 -8.81 -4.20
N ARG A 27 0.60 -8.64 -5.33
CA ARG A 27 0.40 -9.74 -6.30
C ARG A 27 1.73 -10.20 -6.86
N ASP A 28 2.57 -9.23 -7.23
CA ASP A 28 3.91 -9.41 -7.75
C ASP A 28 4.80 -8.34 -7.10
N PRO A 29 5.58 -8.71 -6.06
CA PRO A 29 6.47 -7.76 -5.39
C PRO A 29 7.67 -7.37 -6.25
N ALA A 30 8.07 -8.20 -7.22
CA ALA A 30 9.20 -7.92 -8.10
C ALA A 30 8.85 -6.86 -9.15
N LYS A 31 7.59 -6.82 -9.60
CA LYS A 31 7.13 -5.82 -10.59
C LYS A 31 7.36 -4.36 -10.19
N PHE A 32 7.33 -4.08 -8.88
CA PHE A 32 7.46 -2.73 -8.34
C PHE A 32 8.66 -2.59 -7.41
N ASP A 33 9.61 -3.55 -7.45
CA ASP A 33 10.82 -3.58 -6.63
C ASP A 33 10.56 -3.26 -5.15
N ILE A 34 9.57 -3.96 -4.58
CA ILE A 34 9.13 -3.68 -3.20
C ILE A 34 10.21 -4.09 -2.20
N ASP A 35 10.78 -3.09 -1.52
CA ASP A 35 11.76 -3.25 -0.45
C ASP A 35 11.06 -3.43 0.91
N PHE A 36 10.83 -4.68 1.31
CA PHE A 36 10.23 -4.98 2.61
C PHE A 36 11.08 -4.56 3.81
N PRO A 37 12.42 -4.80 3.85
CA PRO A 37 13.28 -4.25 4.90
C PRO A 37 13.12 -2.74 5.10
N TYR A 38 13.08 -1.97 4.01
CA TYR A 38 12.83 -0.53 4.07
C TYR A 38 11.46 -0.21 4.67
N LEU A 39 10.39 -0.85 4.16
CA LEU A 39 9.04 -0.64 4.68
C LEU A 39 8.92 -0.97 6.18
N LEU A 40 9.56 -2.04 6.65
CA LEU A 40 9.58 -2.41 8.07
C LEU A 40 10.32 -1.37 8.94
N SER A 41 11.41 -0.80 8.43
CA SER A 41 12.17 0.23 9.15
C SER A 41 11.41 1.55 9.27
N MET A 42 10.64 1.90 8.24
CA MET A 42 9.89 3.16 8.17
C MET A 42 8.54 3.08 8.88
N ILE A 43 7.88 1.92 8.83
CA ILE A 43 6.56 1.71 9.40
C ILE A 43 6.72 0.94 10.71
N HIS A 44 6.89 1.66 11.81
CA HIS A 44 7.03 1.05 13.13
C HIS A 44 5.86 0.10 13.45
N ASP A 45 6.16 -0.99 14.15
CA ASP A 45 5.22 -2.06 14.53
C ASP A 45 4.56 -2.81 13.35
N SER A 46 5.09 -2.63 12.13
CA SER A 46 4.73 -3.48 11.00
C SER A 46 5.51 -4.80 11.01
N PHE A 47 4.94 -5.84 10.41
CA PHE A 47 5.57 -7.14 10.31
C PHE A 47 5.15 -7.89 9.05
N ILE A 48 5.97 -8.85 8.62
CA ILE A 48 5.70 -9.67 7.44
C ILE A 48 4.85 -10.88 7.86
N SER A 49 3.66 -11.05 7.26
CA SER A 49 2.83 -12.24 7.47
C SER A 49 3.09 -13.33 6.43
N ARG A 50 3.50 -12.95 5.20
CA ARG A 50 3.89 -13.85 4.10
C ARG A 50 4.96 -13.17 3.24
N ARG A 51 5.68 -13.94 2.42
CA ARG A 51 6.75 -13.42 1.54
C ARG A 51 6.34 -12.22 0.66
N ASN A 52 5.06 -12.08 0.34
CA ASN A 52 4.51 -11.00 -0.46
C ASN A 52 3.48 -10.13 0.29
N THR A 53 3.48 -10.17 1.62
CA THR A 53 2.47 -9.50 2.45
C THR A 53 3.07 -8.87 3.69
N ILE A 54 2.82 -7.58 3.88
CA ILE A 54 3.13 -6.84 5.11
C ILE A 54 1.82 -6.51 5.85
N VAL A 55 1.87 -6.55 7.18
CA VAL A 55 0.80 -6.14 8.08
C VAL A 55 1.23 -4.83 8.74
N VAL A 56 0.34 -3.84 8.70
CA VAL A 56 0.60 -2.47 9.14
C VAL A 56 -0.45 -2.06 10.17
N PRO A 57 -0.10 -1.38 11.28
CA PRO A 57 -1.08 -0.80 12.19
C PRO A 57 -2.01 0.18 11.46
N GLY A 58 -3.32 0.13 11.71
CA GLY A 58 -4.29 0.93 10.95
C GLY A 58 -4.04 2.44 11.03
N GLY A 59 -3.60 2.96 12.17
CA GLY A 59 -3.19 4.37 12.33
C GLY A 59 -2.02 4.80 11.42
N LYS A 60 -1.21 3.85 10.93
CA LYS A 60 -0.07 4.10 10.03
C LYS A 60 -0.37 3.78 8.56
N MET A 61 -1.63 3.52 8.22
CA MET A 61 -2.05 3.20 6.85
C MET A 61 -1.69 4.32 5.85
N GLY A 62 -1.85 5.59 6.23
CA GLY A 62 -1.52 6.73 5.37
C GLY A 62 -0.05 6.76 4.96
N LEU A 63 0.85 6.58 5.94
CA LEU A 63 2.29 6.48 5.71
C LEU A 63 2.64 5.28 4.81
N ALA A 64 2.04 4.11 5.07
CA ALA A 64 2.27 2.94 4.23
C ALA A 64 1.81 3.17 2.78
N MET A 65 0.66 3.84 2.60
CA MET A 65 0.13 4.18 1.29
C MET A 65 1.08 5.11 0.53
N GLU A 66 1.63 6.12 1.20
CA GLU A 66 2.58 7.06 0.61
C GLU A 66 3.86 6.34 0.16
N LEU A 67 4.50 5.59 1.05
CA LEU A 67 5.75 4.88 0.75
C LEU A 67 5.59 3.87 -0.39
N ILE A 68 4.43 3.22 -0.50
CA ILE A 68 4.18 2.18 -1.51
C ILE A 68 3.68 2.77 -2.82
N LEU A 69 2.69 3.67 -2.79
CA LEU A 69 2.03 4.16 -4.01
C LEU A 69 2.74 5.32 -4.68
N ALA A 70 3.39 6.23 -3.93
CA ALA A 70 4.04 7.40 -4.52
C ALA A 70 5.04 7.03 -5.66
N PRO A 71 5.99 6.08 -5.48
CA PRO A 71 6.90 5.71 -6.56
C PRO A 71 6.19 5.02 -7.73
N ILE A 72 5.10 4.28 -7.47
CA ILE A 72 4.32 3.61 -8.51
C ILE A 72 3.58 4.63 -9.37
N ILE A 73 2.96 5.63 -8.75
CA ILE A 73 2.24 6.69 -9.45
C ILE A 73 3.23 7.53 -10.28
N ASP A 74 4.39 7.88 -9.73
CA ASP A 74 5.44 8.59 -10.46
C ASP A 74 5.88 7.81 -11.71
N ALA A 75 6.10 6.49 -11.59
CA ALA A 75 6.44 5.63 -12.71
C ALA A 75 5.33 5.54 -13.78
N ILE A 76 4.06 5.51 -13.37
CA ILE A 76 2.91 5.51 -14.29
C ILE A 76 2.83 6.85 -15.04
N MET A 77 2.99 7.96 -14.32
CA MET A 77 2.93 9.31 -14.90
C MET A 77 4.06 9.52 -15.91
N LYS A 78 5.30 9.14 -15.57
CA LYS A 78 6.44 9.19 -16.50
C LYS A 78 6.18 8.43 -17.80
N LYS A 79 5.70 7.19 -17.70
CA LYS A 79 5.32 6.38 -18.88
C LYS A 79 4.25 7.05 -19.73
N LYS A 80 3.23 7.64 -19.11
CA LYS A 80 2.18 8.38 -19.82
C LYS A 80 2.75 9.55 -20.61
N TYR A 81 3.63 10.35 -20.00
CA TYR A 81 4.26 11.48 -20.68
C TYR A 81 5.14 11.04 -21.86
N GLU A 82 5.85 9.92 -21.72
CA GLU A 82 6.67 9.36 -22.81
C GLU A 82 5.81 8.88 -23.99
N SER A 83 4.70 8.17 -23.73
CA SER A 83 3.79 7.71 -24.78
C SER A 83 3.12 8.87 -25.52
N GLN A 84 2.69 9.92 -24.80
CA GLN A 84 2.13 11.12 -25.42
C GLN A 84 3.16 11.83 -26.32
N ARG A 85 4.40 11.92 -25.86
CA ARG A 85 5.47 12.57 -26.62
C ARG A 85 5.87 11.79 -27.87
N SER A 86 5.72 10.47 -27.89
CA SER A 86 5.91 9.66 -29.10
C SER A 86 4.76 9.77 -30.12
N ASP A 87 3.54 10.03 -29.66
CA ASP A 87 2.38 10.22 -30.55
C ASP A 87 2.41 11.59 -31.26
N ASP A 88 3.08 12.59 -30.67
CA ASP A 88 3.21 13.95 -31.21
C ASP A 88 4.35 14.11 -32.25
N LEU A 89 5.17 13.08 -32.50
CA LEU A 89 6.17 13.14 -33.59
C LEU A 89 5.51 12.91 -34.96
N PRO A 90 5.82 13.73 -35.99
CA PRO A 90 5.31 13.49 -37.33
C PRO A 90 5.80 12.14 -37.84
N LYS A 91 4.86 11.23 -38.13
CA LYS A 91 5.16 9.98 -38.82
C LYS A 91 5.61 10.33 -40.24
N THR A 92 6.88 10.06 -40.54
CA THR A 92 7.47 10.16 -41.89
C THR A 92 6.82 9.19 -42.86
#